data_AF-A0A838PR59-F1
#
_entry.id   AF-A0A838PR59-F1
#
_cell.length_a   1.000
_cell.length_b   1.000
_cell.length_c   1.000
_cell.angle_alpha   90.00
_cell.angle_beta   90.00
_cell.angle_gamma   90.00
#
_symmetry.space_group_name_H-M   'P 1'
#
loop_
_entity.id
_entity.type
_entity.pdbx_description
1 polymer ?
#
loop_
_entity_poly.entity_id
_entity_poly.type
_entity_poly.pdbx_seq_one_letter_code
_entity_poly.pdbx_strand_id
1 'polypeptide(L)'
;MPPREDPTEADVEAALAALSEPGRLRAAEHRVARFAPELQHILARALQEGGWFDEAHESHLRKLTETEDAEGRIEGLRTLLAEETRLGMLVGVAVGWELGRELEGEGAD
;
A
#
# COMPACT_ATOMS: atom_id res chain seq x y z
N MET A 1 27.67 11.33 -8.62
CA MET A 1 26.51 12.22 -8.80
C MET A 1 26.25 12.84 -7.44
N PRO A 2 26.04 14.17 -7.28
CA PRO A 2 25.69 14.70 -5.98
C PRO A 2 24.39 14.04 -5.48
N PRO A 3 24.22 13.83 -4.16
CA PRO A 3 22.96 13.32 -3.62
C PRO A 3 21.83 14.27 -4.03
N ARG A 4 20.72 13.73 -4.53
CA ARG A 4 19.54 14.55 -4.80
C ARG A 4 18.93 14.91 -3.44
N GLU A 5 18.56 16.17 -3.27
CA GLU A 5 17.82 16.62 -2.08
C GLU A 5 16.49 15.85 -2.00
N ASP A 6 16.03 15.57 -0.77
CA ASP A 6 14.72 14.95 -0.56
C ASP A 6 13.63 15.77 -1.27
N PRO A 7 12.66 15.11 -1.93
CA PRO A 7 11.60 15.81 -2.65
C PRO A 7 10.78 16.67 -1.69
N THR A 8 10.50 17.91 -2.10
CA THR A 8 9.63 18.81 -1.35
C THR A 8 8.16 18.42 -1.48
N GLU A 9 7.29 18.94 -0.62
CA GLU A 9 5.83 18.75 -0.73
C GLU A 9 5.31 19.19 -2.11
N ALA A 10 5.83 20.30 -2.66
CA ALA A 10 5.47 20.78 -3.99
C ALA A 10 5.91 19.82 -5.11
N ASP A 11 7.06 19.16 -4.97
CA ASP A 11 7.51 18.13 -5.92
C ASP A 11 6.59 16.91 -5.89
N VAL A 12 6.15 16.50 -4.69
CA VAL A 12 5.19 15.40 -4.51
C VAL A 12 3.84 15.76 -5.12
N GLU A 13 3.30 16.95 -4.86
CA GLU A 13 2.03 17.41 -5.46
C GLU A 13 2.10 17.44 -6.99
N ALA A 14 3.19 17.96 -7.56
CA ALA A 14 3.40 17.99 -9.00
C ALA A 14 3.45 16.58 -9.61
N ALA A 15 4.11 15.63 -8.92
CA ALA A 15 4.15 14.24 -9.33
C ALA A 15 2.76 13.57 -9.27
N LEU A 16 1.98 13.84 -8.22
CA LEU A 16 0.60 13.34 -8.09
C LEU A 16 -0.32 13.87 -9.19
N ALA A 17 -0.19 15.16 -9.53
CA ALA A 17 -0.91 15.75 -10.66
C ALA A 17 -0.54 15.06 -11.98
N ALA A 18 0.76 14.82 -12.22
CA ALA A 18 1.22 14.12 -13.42
C ALA A 18 0.77 12.65 -13.50
N LEU A 19 0.60 11.97 -12.35
CA LEU A 19 0.06 10.60 -12.30
C LEU A 19 -1.45 10.54 -12.56
N SER A 20 -2.16 11.63 -12.28
CA SER A 20 -3.60 11.77 -12.53
C SER A 20 -3.93 11.95 -14.02
N GLU A 21 -2.93 12.23 -14.86
CA GLU A 21 -3.09 12.31 -16.30
C GLU A 21 -3.58 10.96 -16.90
N PRO A 22 -4.59 10.98 -17.79
CA PRO A 22 -5.15 9.76 -18.36
C PRO A 22 -4.08 8.85 -18.98
N GLY A 23 -4.02 7.60 -18.53
CA GLY A 23 -3.14 6.57 -19.09
C GLY A 23 -1.71 6.54 -18.56
N ARG A 24 -1.24 7.55 -17.82
CA ARG A 24 0.07 7.53 -17.16
C ARG A 24 0.17 6.40 -16.13
N LEU A 25 -0.84 6.30 -15.27
CA LEU A 25 -0.90 5.24 -14.27
C LEU A 25 -0.99 3.85 -14.94
N ARG A 26 -1.82 3.69 -15.98
CA ARG A 26 -1.93 2.42 -16.72
C ARG A 26 -0.61 1.93 -17.31
N ALA A 27 0.19 2.84 -17.85
CA ALA A 27 1.50 2.47 -18.38
C ALA A 27 2.45 1.98 -17.26
N ALA A 28 2.35 2.55 -16.06
CA ALA A 28 3.08 2.08 -14.90
C ALA A 28 2.56 0.71 -14.42
N GLU A 29 1.24 0.53 -14.29
CA GLU A 29 0.61 -0.74 -13.94
C GLU A 29 1.05 -1.88 -14.86
N HIS A 30 1.07 -1.66 -16.18
CA HIS A 30 1.52 -2.66 -17.15
C HIS A 30 2.99 -3.07 -16.96
N ARG A 31 3.87 -2.12 -16.59
CA ARG A 31 5.28 -2.45 -16.32
C ARG A 31 5.44 -3.24 -15.04
N VAL A 32 4.66 -2.91 -14.00
CA VAL A 32 4.70 -3.55 -12.68
C VAL A 32 4.04 -4.93 -12.70
N ALA A 33 3.01 -5.13 -13.52
CA ALA A 33 2.24 -6.38 -13.60
C ALA A 33 3.12 -7.63 -13.83
N ARG A 34 4.24 -7.49 -14.53
CA ARG A 34 5.19 -8.59 -14.78
C ARG A 34 5.94 -9.08 -13.53
N PHE A 35 5.93 -8.29 -12.46
CA PHE A 35 6.57 -8.54 -11.17
C PHE A 35 5.54 -8.65 -10.03
N ALA A 36 4.25 -8.69 -10.37
CA ALA A 36 3.18 -8.73 -9.38
C ALA A 36 3.32 -9.89 -8.37
N PRO A 37 3.72 -11.12 -8.76
CA PRO A 37 3.90 -12.20 -7.80
C PRO A 37 4.97 -11.92 -6.74
N GLU A 38 6.15 -11.44 -7.16
CA GLU A 38 7.24 -11.11 -6.25
C GLU A 38 6.88 -9.92 -5.35
N LEU A 39 6.26 -8.88 -5.91
CA LEU A 39 5.78 -7.73 -5.13
C LEU A 39 4.71 -8.13 -4.12
N GLN A 40 3.80 -9.04 -4.50
CA GLN A 40 2.80 -9.57 -3.57
C GLN A 40 3.46 -10.32 -2.41
N HIS A 41 4.54 -11.06 -2.65
CA HIS A 41 5.28 -11.75 -1.60
C HIS A 41 5.93 -10.74 -0.61
N ILE A 42 6.57 -9.69 -1.13
CA ILE A 42 7.16 -8.61 -0.32
C ILE A 42 6.09 -7.90 0.50
N LEU A 43 4.96 -7.54 -0.12
CA LEU A 43 3.84 -6.87 0.55
C LEU A 43 3.26 -7.73 1.66
N ALA A 44 3.01 -9.02 1.39
CA ALA A 44 2.49 -9.95 2.39
C ALA A 44 3.42 -10.05 3.60
N ARG A 45 4.73 -10.10 3.37
CA ARG A 45 5.74 -10.10 4.43
C ARG A 45 5.75 -8.80 5.23
N ALA A 46 5.76 -7.65 4.56
CA ALA A 46 5.77 -6.34 5.21
C ALA A 46 4.51 -6.12 6.09
N LEU A 47 3.35 -6.58 5.61
CA LEU A 47 2.09 -6.52 6.34
C LEU A 47 2.10 -7.44 7.59
N GLN A 48 2.71 -8.62 7.47
CA GLN A 48 2.90 -9.54 8.60
C GLN A 48 3.91 -9.02 9.64
N GLU A 49 5.09 -8.56 9.19
CA GLU A 49 6.16 -8.09 10.07
C GLU A 49 5.80 -6.79 10.81
N GLY A 50 5.03 -5.90 10.16
CA GLY A 50 4.56 -4.67 10.77
C GLY A 50 3.39 -4.85 11.77
N GLY A 51 2.90 -6.07 11.97
CA GLY A 51 1.77 -6.35 12.87
C GLY A 51 0.44 -5.73 12.40
N TRP A 52 0.32 -5.40 11.12
CA TRP A 52 -0.85 -4.70 10.57
C TRP A 52 -2.10 -5.59 10.51
N PHE A 53 -1.91 -6.91 10.41
CA PHE A 53 -2.95 -7.94 10.47
C PHE A 53 -2.72 -8.88 11.65
N ASP A 54 -2.69 -8.33 12.87
CA ASP A 54 -2.45 -9.11 14.09
C ASP A 54 -3.73 -9.61 14.77
N GLU A 55 -3.61 -10.01 16.04
CA GLU A 55 -4.69 -10.46 16.91
C GLU A 55 -5.89 -9.48 16.98
N ALA A 56 -5.68 -8.18 16.81
CA ALA A 56 -6.76 -7.18 16.81
C ALA A 56 -7.63 -7.30 15.56
N HIS A 57 -7.04 -7.58 14.40
CA HIS A 57 -7.76 -7.81 13.15
C HIS A 57 -8.61 -9.09 13.24
N GLU A 58 -8.00 -10.18 13.70
CA GLU A 58 -8.69 -11.46 13.93
C GLU A 58 -9.81 -11.35 14.99
N SER A 59 -9.60 -10.53 16.03
CA SER A 59 -10.61 -10.23 17.04
C SER A 59 -11.79 -9.45 16.45
N HIS A 60 -11.54 -8.49 15.54
CA HIS A 60 -12.60 -7.78 14.84
C HIS A 60 -13.40 -8.68 13.91
N LEU A 61 -12.74 -9.53 13.12
CA LEU A 61 -13.44 -10.52 12.28
C LEU A 61 -14.33 -11.44 13.12
N ARG A 62 -13.82 -11.92 14.25
CA ARG A 62 -14.60 -12.79 15.16
C ARG A 62 -15.83 -12.08 15.72
N LYS A 63 -15.70 -10.85 16.20
CA LYS A 63 -16.83 -10.03 16.67
C LYS A 63 -17.89 -9.84 15.58
N LEU A 64 -17.47 -9.64 14.32
CA LEU A 64 -18.40 -9.53 13.20
C LEU A 64 -19.17 -10.85 12.94
N THR A 65 -18.51 -12.00 13.08
CA THR A 65 -19.19 -13.30 12.93
C THR A 65 -20.24 -13.57 14.01
N GLU A 66 -20.04 -13.00 15.21
CA GLU A 66 -20.95 -13.10 16.35
C GLU A 66 -22.07 -12.05 16.33
N THR A 67 -21.97 -11.04 15.46
CA THR A 67 -22.96 -9.95 15.36
C THR A 67 -24.23 -10.47 14.70
N GLU A 68 -25.35 -10.58 15.44
CA GLU A 68 -26.63 -11.09 14.92
C GLU A 68 -27.32 -10.12 13.95
N ASP A 69 -27.16 -8.81 14.18
CA ASP A 69 -27.70 -7.77 13.31
C ASP A 69 -26.98 -7.73 11.95
N ALA A 70 -27.72 -7.96 10.87
CA ALA A 70 -27.17 -7.99 9.53
C ALA A 70 -26.66 -6.61 9.08
N GLU A 71 -27.33 -5.53 9.44
CA GLU A 71 -26.92 -4.18 9.05
C GLU A 71 -25.64 -3.76 9.78
N GLY A 72 -25.59 -3.96 11.10
CA GLY A 72 -24.39 -3.75 11.91
C GLY A 72 -23.20 -4.59 11.45
N ARG A 73 -23.42 -5.84 11.03
CA ARG A 73 -22.36 -6.69 10.48
C ARG A 73 -21.80 -6.15 9.15
N ILE A 74 -22.68 -5.69 8.26
CA ILE A 74 -22.26 -5.10 6.97
C ILE A 74 -21.46 -3.82 7.21
N GLU A 75 -21.90 -2.96 8.12
CA GLU A 75 -21.21 -1.71 8.41
C GLU A 75 -19.83 -1.93 9.05
N GLY A 76 -19.75 -2.89 9.97
CA GLY A 76 -18.48 -3.31 10.55
C GLY A 76 -17.52 -3.91 9.50
N LEU A 77 -18.04 -4.70 8.54
CA LEU A 77 -17.23 -5.21 7.43
C LEU A 77 -16.72 -4.09 6.51
N ARG A 78 -17.56 -3.09 6.19
CA ARG A 78 -17.13 -1.92 5.39
C ARG A 78 -16.01 -1.14 6.08
N THR A 79 -16.14 -0.95 7.39
CA THR A 79 -15.13 -0.28 8.20
C THR A 79 -13.80 -1.06 8.16
N LEU A 80 -13.87 -2.38 8.33
CA LEU A 80 -12.69 -3.24 8.25
C LEU A 80 -12.02 -3.12 6.88
N LEU A 81 -12.78 -3.31 5.79
CA LEU A 81 -12.26 -3.21 4.42
C LEU A 81 -11.65 -1.85 4.09
N ALA A 82 -12.24 -0.75 4.59
CA ALA A 82 -11.70 0.59 4.40
C ALA A 82 -10.32 0.74 5.07
N GLU A 83 -10.17 0.19 6.27
CA GLU A 83 -8.90 0.20 6.99
C GLU A 83 -7.86 -0.70 6.30
N GLU A 84 -8.23 -1.90 5.87
CA GLU A 84 -7.33 -2.79 5.10
C GLU A 84 -6.85 -2.12 3.82
N THR A 85 -7.75 -1.43 3.11
CA THR A 85 -7.41 -0.69 1.89
C THR A 85 -6.43 0.44 2.18
N ARG A 86 -6.64 1.18 3.27
CA ARG A 86 -5.74 2.26 3.71
C ARG A 86 -4.35 1.73 4.05
N LEU A 87 -4.27 0.62 4.79
CA LEU A 87 -3.00 -0.02 5.15
C LEU A 87 -2.29 -0.60 3.94
N GLY A 88 -3.01 -1.32 3.07
CA GLY A 88 -2.46 -1.87 1.83
C GLY A 88 -1.92 -0.78 0.91
N MET A 89 -2.60 0.37 0.81
CA MET A 89 -2.10 1.54 0.08
C MET A 89 -0.82 2.09 0.70
N LEU A 90 -0.78 2.31 2.02
CA LEU A 90 0.40 2.86 2.71
C LEU A 90 1.63 1.97 2.53
N VAL A 91 1.48 0.66 2.77
CA VAL A 91 2.57 -0.31 2.59
C VAL A 91 2.95 -0.44 1.13
N GLY A 92 1.97 -0.44 0.22
CA GLY A 92 2.19 -0.45 -1.23
C GLY A 92 3.05 0.72 -1.72
N VAL A 93 2.75 1.94 -1.25
CA VAL A 93 3.52 3.15 -1.57
C VAL A 93 4.93 3.06 -0.98
N ALA A 94 5.07 2.64 0.27
CA ALA A 94 6.38 2.48 0.91
C ALA A 94 7.28 1.49 0.16
N VAL A 95 6.76 0.30 -0.19
CA VAL A 95 7.49 -0.68 -1.01
C VAL A 95 7.87 -0.09 -2.37
N GLY A 96 6.98 0.68 -3.00
CA GLY A 96 7.25 1.35 -4.26
C GLY A 96 8.37 2.40 -4.17
N TRP A 97 8.41 3.17 -3.08
CA TRP A 97 9.48 4.14 -2.83
C TRP A 97 10.83 3.46 -2.60
N GLU A 98 10.90 2.46 -1.73
CA GLU A 98 12.15 1.74 -1.47
C GLU A 98 12.66 1.02 -2.73
N LEU A 99 11.76 0.41 -3.51
CA LEU A 99 12.14 -0.17 -4.80
C LEU A 99 12.73 0.88 -5.76
N GLY A 100 12.19 2.10 -5.76
CA GLY A 100 12.74 3.21 -6.53
C GLY A 100 14.18 3.54 -6.11
N ARG A 101 14.43 3.65 -4.80
CA ARG A 101 15.76 3.93 -4.22
C ARG A 101 16.76 2.82 -4.55
N GLU A 102 16.36 1.55 -4.43
CA GLU A 102 17.18 0.39 -4.80
C GLU A 102 17.58 0.42 -6.28
N LEU A 103 16.64 0.77 -7.18
CA LEU A 103 16.88 0.86 -8.62
C LEU A 103 17.78 2.04 -9.01
N GLU A 104 17.76 3.12 -8.23
CA GLU A 104 18.64 4.28 -8.39
C GLU A 104 20.05 4.04 -7.82
N GLY A 105 20.28 2.90 -7.17
CA GLY A 105 21.56 2.51 -6.59
C GLY A 105 21.83 3.12 -5.22
N GLU A 106 20.80 3.63 -4.53
CA GLU A 106 20.90 4.23 -3.20
C GLU A 106 20.77 3.19 -2.06
N GLY A 107 20.46 1.93 -2.37
CA GLY A 107 20.30 0.83 -1.40
C GLY A 107 21.57 0.03 -1.07
N ALA A 108 22.72 0.43 -1.61
CA ALA A 108 24.01 -0.18 -1.32
C ALA A 108 24.96 0.82 -0.64
N ASP A 109 24.72 1.06 0.66
CA ASP A 109 25.75 1.38 1.66
C ASP A 109 25.26 1.03 3.07
#